data_AF-A0A0N4XVL5-F1
#
_entry.id   AF-A0A0N4XVL5-F1
#
_cell.length_a   1.000
_cell.length_b   1.000
_cell.length_c   1.000
_cell.angle_alpha   90.00
_cell.angle_beta   90.00
_cell.angle_gamma   90.00
#
_symmetry.space_group_name_H-M   'P 1'
#
loop_
_entity.id
_entity.type
_entity.pdbx_description
1 polymer ?
#
loop_
_entity_poly.entity_id
_entity_poly.type
_entity_poly.pdbx_seq_one_letter_code
_entity_poly.pdbx_strand_id
1 'polypeptide(L)'
;MRYVQCCTSTNQLLAPKYRLSHCLSPLYGNGPKWLLFAEFIEHYKLMGVEYFYVYVKDIDDYSRRVLYDYVRTGEIETIFLRTNDRPGADYQFAAIHDCLHRSRHHSRYVIFGDLDERIVLSGTATLSDYVT
;
A
#
# COMPACT_ATOMS: atom_id res chain seq x y z
N MET A 1 -3.46 -1.14 49.14
CA MET A 1 -4.41 -1.83 48.24
C MET A 1 -5.37 -0.79 47.66
N ARG A 2 -5.21 -0.43 46.40
CA ARG A 2 -6.22 0.28 45.61
C ARG A 2 -6.55 -0.64 44.44
N TYR A 3 -7.80 -1.09 44.36
CA TYR A 3 -8.29 -1.83 43.22
C TYR A 3 -8.36 -0.87 42.03
N VAL A 4 -7.62 -1.18 40.96
CA VAL A 4 -7.81 -0.54 39.65
C VAL A 4 -8.99 -1.25 39.00
N GLN A 5 -10.13 -0.59 38.98
CA GLN A 5 -11.31 -1.01 38.24
C GLN A 5 -11.08 -0.68 36.77
N CYS A 6 -10.73 -1.69 35.97
CA CYS A 6 -10.46 -1.51 34.55
C CYS A 6 -11.76 -1.64 33.74
N CYS A 7 -12.19 -0.51 33.19
CA CYS A 7 -12.92 -0.31 31.94
C CYS A 7 -14.09 -1.25 31.60
N THR A 8 -15.30 -0.81 31.96
CA THR A 8 -16.50 -1.08 31.13
C THR A 8 -16.59 -0.04 30.02
N SER A 9 -16.14 -0.37 28.82
CA SER A 9 -16.60 0.30 27.58
C SER A 9 -16.37 -0.63 26.38
N THR A 10 -17.48 -1.09 25.80
CA THR A 10 -17.64 -1.62 24.44
C THR A 10 -16.37 -2.06 23.69
N ASN A 11 -16.25 -3.37 23.50
CA ASN A 11 -15.29 -4.04 22.62
C ASN A 11 -15.62 -3.74 21.13
N GLN A 12 -15.59 -2.47 20.73
CA GLN A 12 -15.57 -2.08 19.32
C GLN A 12 -14.11 -2.08 18.88
N LEU A 13 -13.70 -3.12 18.16
CA LEU A 13 -12.56 -3.03 17.26
C LEU A 13 -12.78 -1.76 16.42
N LEU A 14 -11.94 -0.75 16.58
CA LEU A 14 -12.02 0.48 15.79
C LEU A 14 -12.16 0.10 14.31
N ALA A 15 -13.17 0.66 13.65
CA ALA A 15 -13.37 0.42 12.23
C ALA A 15 -12.07 0.81 11.49
N PRO A 16 -11.62 0.00 10.52
CA PRO A 16 -10.41 0.31 9.77
C PRO A 16 -10.56 1.66 9.08
N LYS A 17 -9.46 2.43 9.05
CA LYS A 17 -9.42 3.78 8.48
C LYS A 17 -9.75 3.79 6.99
N TYR A 18 -9.26 2.78 6.27
CA TYR A 18 -9.47 2.61 4.83
C TYR A 18 -10.26 1.33 4.55
N ARG A 19 -11.13 1.37 3.55
CA ARG A 19 -11.88 0.18 3.11
C ARG A 19 -11.02 -0.73 2.26
N LEU A 20 -10.37 -0.16 1.24
CA LEU A 20 -9.56 -0.88 0.28
C LEU A 20 -8.22 -0.16 0.12
N SER A 21 -7.14 -0.91 0.25
CA SER A 21 -5.78 -0.40 0.06
C SER A 21 -4.99 -1.31 -0.87
N HIS A 22 -3.85 -0.83 -1.36
CA HIS A 22 -2.97 -1.59 -2.24
C HIS A 22 -1.55 -1.65 -1.68
N CYS A 23 -1.04 -2.87 -1.53
CA CYS A 23 0.36 -3.18 -1.28
C CYS A 23 1.07 -3.32 -2.61
N LEU A 24 1.85 -2.31 -3.00
CA LEU A 24 2.69 -2.36 -4.19
C LEU A 24 4.00 -3.08 -3.84
N SER A 25 4.33 -4.11 -4.62
CA SER A 25 5.61 -4.82 -4.51
C SER A 25 6.81 -3.87 -4.58
N PRO A 26 7.99 -4.28 -4.07
CA PRO A 26 9.17 -3.43 -4.04
C PRO A 26 9.52 -2.83 -5.40
N LEU A 27 9.67 -1.51 -5.43
CA LEU A 27 10.32 -0.82 -6.54
C LEU A 27 11.83 -1.12 -6.47
N TYR A 28 12.38 -1.75 -7.49
CA TYR A 28 13.82 -2.08 -7.56
C TYR A 28 14.41 -1.87 -8.96
N GLY A 29 15.74 -1.89 -9.04
CA GLY A 29 16.49 -1.68 -10.27
C GLY A 29 16.55 -0.21 -10.72
N ASN A 30 17.39 0.06 -11.72
CA ASN A 30 17.80 1.43 -12.09
C ASN A 30 16.99 2.03 -13.26
N GLY A 31 16.03 1.30 -13.82
CA GLY A 31 15.18 1.79 -14.90
C GLY A 31 14.14 2.82 -14.41
N PRO A 32 13.73 3.77 -15.28
CA PRO A 32 12.73 4.78 -14.95
C PRO A 32 11.39 4.13 -14.62
N LYS A 33 10.76 4.57 -13.53
CA LYS A 33 9.46 4.05 -13.05
C LYS A 33 8.35 5.10 -13.04
N TRP A 34 8.68 6.37 -13.32
CA TRP A 34 7.84 7.51 -12.98
C TRP A 34 6.49 7.48 -13.69
N LEU A 35 6.49 7.10 -14.97
CA LEU A 35 5.29 7.04 -15.79
C LEU A 35 4.40 5.88 -15.34
N LEU A 36 4.99 4.68 -15.24
CA LEU A 36 4.26 3.48 -14.83
C LEU A 36 3.73 3.60 -13.38
N PHE A 37 4.46 4.30 -12.51
CA PHE A 37 4.03 4.60 -11.15
C PHE A 37 2.85 5.58 -11.11
N ALA A 38 2.91 6.66 -11.89
CA ALA A 38 1.78 7.59 -12.00
C ALA A 38 0.53 6.87 -12.56
N GLU A 39 0.69 6.09 -13.63
CA GLU A 39 -0.39 5.29 -14.19
C GLU A 39 -0.96 4.28 -13.19
N PHE A 40 -0.10 3.62 -12.40
CA PHE A 40 -0.52 2.68 -11.37
C PHE A 40 -1.37 3.35 -10.30
N ILE A 41 -0.90 4.46 -9.73
CA ILE A 41 -1.60 5.17 -8.66
C ILE A 41 -2.94 5.69 -9.17
N GLU A 42 -2.96 6.37 -10.31
CA GLU A 42 -4.19 6.95 -10.86
C GLU A 42 -5.20 5.87 -11.29
N HIS A 43 -4.72 4.76 -11.89
CA HIS A 43 -5.58 3.62 -12.21
C HIS A 43 -6.26 3.06 -10.97
N TYR A 44 -5.52 2.75 -9.92
CA TYR A 44 -6.10 2.13 -8.73
C TYR A 44 -6.96 3.09 -7.91
N LYS A 45 -6.70 4.40 -7.96
CA LYS A 45 -7.62 5.42 -7.45
C LYS A 45 -8.97 5.36 -8.16
N LEU A 46 -8.98 5.29 -9.50
CA LEU A 46 -10.21 5.11 -10.27
C LEU A 46 -10.93 3.79 -9.94
N MET A 47 -10.16 2.74 -9.62
CA MET A 47 -10.71 1.45 -9.16
C MET A 47 -11.17 1.44 -7.69
N GLY A 48 -11.13 2.58 -7.00
CA GLY A 48 -11.65 2.74 -5.63
C GLY A 48 -10.67 2.38 -4.52
N VAL A 49 -9.37 2.33 -4.79
CA VAL A 49 -8.32 2.20 -3.76
C VAL A 49 -8.13 3.52 -3.04
N GLU A 50 -8.13 3.50 -1.71
CA GLU A 50 -8.07 4.70 -0.85
C GLU A 50 -6.66 4.96 -0.27
N TYR A 51 -5.82 3.93 -0.20
CA TYR A 51 -4.48 4.03 0.40
C TYR A 51 -3.48 3.06 -0.21
N PHE A 52 -2.22 3.47 -0.26
CA PHE A 52 -1.14 2.70 -0.89
C PHE A 52 0.02 2.49 0.08
N TYR A 53 0.51 1.25 0.15
CA TYR A 53 1.80 0.93 0.77
C TYR A 53 2.79 0.67 -0.35
N VAL A 54 3.83 1.49 -0.45
CA VAL A 54 4.81 1.43 -1.52
C VAL A 54 6.18 1.07 -0.95
N TYR A 55 6.67 -0.11 -1.31
CA TYR A 55 7.98 -0.58 -0.91
C TYR A 55 9.03 -0.09 -1.91
N VAL A 56 10.14 0.44 -1.42
CA VAL A 56 11.21 1.00 -2.26
C VAL A 56 12.53 0.37 -1.87
N LYS A 57 13.10 -0.40 -2.79
CA LYS A 57 14.47 -0.94 -2.70
C LYS A 57 15.44 -0.02 -3.41
N ASP A 58 15.24 0.18 -4.71
CA ASP A 58 16.04 1.05 -5.57
C ASP A 58 15.12 1.82 -6.53
N ILE A 59 15.37 3.12 -6.68
CA ILE A 59 14.58 4.02 -7.52
C ILE A 59 15.48 5.14 -8.05
N ASP A 60 15.27 5.55 -9.30
CA ASP A 60 16.00 6.68 -9.87
C ASP A 60 15.52 8.02 -9.30
N ASP A 61 16.33 9.06 -9.48
CA ASP A 61 16.08 10.38 -8.92
C ASP A 61 14.79 11.03 -9.40
N TYR A 62 14.41 10.81 -10.66
CA TYR A 62 13.22 11.43 -11.22
C TYR A 62 11.96 10.69 -10.75
N SER A 63 11.96 9.36 -10.77
CA SER A 63 10.87 8.56 -10.18
C SER A 63 10.69 8.81 -8.69
N ARG A 64 11.77 9.04 -7.95
CA ARG A 64 11.69 9.40 -6.53
C ARG A 64 10.98 10.73 -6.31
N ARG A 65 11.19 11.73 -7.18
CA ARG A 65 10.49 13.02 -7.10
C ARG A 65 8.99 12.84 -7.31
N VAL A 66 8.60 12.10 -8.35
CA VAL A 66 7.18 11.80 -8.63
C VAL A 66 6.55 11.02 -7.47
N LEU A 67 7.24 10.00 -6.93
CA LEU A 67 6.80 9.29 -5.73
C LEU A 67 6.51 10.25 -4.58
N TYR A 68 7.43 11.18 -4.28
CA TYR A 68 7.24 12.15 -3.21
C TYR A 68 6.10 13.15 -3.48
N ASP A 69 5.80 13.46 -4.73
CA ASP A 69 4.64 14.28 -5.06
C ASP A 69 3.34 13.59 -4.65
N TYR A 70 3.23 12.28 -4.88
CA TYR A 70 2.09 11.49 -4.42
C TYR A 70 2.08 11.26 -2.90
N VAL A 71 3.24 11.06 -2.26
CA VAL A 71 3.30 10.93 -0.79
C VAL A 71 2.71 12.16 -0.10
N ARG A 72 2.90 13.36 -0.66
CA ARG A 72 2.33 14.60 -0.11
C ARG A 72 0.80 14.66 -0.13
N THR A 73 0.10 13.83 -0.91
CA THR A 73 -1.37 13.77 -0.88
C THR A 73 -1.90 13.13 0.42
N GLY A 74 -1.05 12.40 1.14
CA GLY A 74 -1.42 11.67 2.35
C GLY A 74 -2.06 10.30 2.09
N GLU A 75 -2.07 9.84 0.85
CA GLU A 75 -2.67 8.56 0.43
C GLU A 75 -1.64 7.43 0.26
N ILE A 76 -0.34 7.74 0.42
CA ILE A 76 0.75 6.78 0.23
C ILE A 76 1.67 6.73 1.45
N GLU A 77 1.88 5.52 2.01
CA GLU A 77 2.98 5.19 2.92
C GLU A 77 4.15 4.61 2.12
N THR A 78 5.36 5.14 2.32
CA THR A 78 6.58 4.60 1.69
C THR A 78 7.43 3.84 2.70
N ILE A 79 7.86 2.64 2.33
CA ILE A 79 8.69 1.76 3.14
C ILE A 79 10.01 1.52 2.41
N PHE A 80 11.10 2.11 2.89
CA PHE A 80 12.42 1.96 2.29
C PHE A 80 13.15 0.73 2.83
N LEU A 81 13.50 -0.18 1.92
CA LEU A 81 14.26 -1.40 2.21
C LEU A 81 15.75 -1.07 2.24
N ARG A 82 16.32 -0.98 3.45
CA ARG A 82 17.66 -0.40 3.69
C ARG A 82 18.82 -1.36 3.47
N THR A 83 18.58 -2.67 3.41
CA THR A 83 19.64 -3.67 3.28
C THR A 83 19.94 -3.95 1.80
N ASN A 84 21.19 -4.29 1.50
CA ASN A 84 21.64 -4.74 0.17
C ASN A 84 22.06 -6.22 0.21
N ASP A 85 21.53 -6.98 1.16
CA ASP A 85 21.91 -8.39 1.35
C ASP A 85 21.37 -9.31 0.25
N ARG A 86 20.41 -8.84 -0.55
CA ARG A 86 19.72 -9.62 -1.59
C ARG A 86 19.32 -8.74 -2.80
N PRO A 87 19.15 -9.33 -3.99
CA PRO A 87 18.47 -8.69 -5.11
C PRO A 87 17.08 -8.13 -4.75
N GLY A 88 16.65 -7.08 -5.45
CA GLY A 88 15.36 -6.42 -5.17
C GLY A 88 14.14 -7.33 -5.27
N ALA A 89 14.12 -8.24 -6.24
CA ALA A 89 13.03 -9.21 -6.41
C ALA A 89 12.84 -10.11 -5.16
N ASP A 90 13.92 -10.45 -4.46
CA ASP A 90 13.87 -11.34 -3.29
C ASP A 90 13.17 -10.69 -2.08
N TYR A 91 12.95 -9.37 -2.10
CA TYR A 91 12.20 -8.66 -1.08
C TYR A 91 10.69 -8.75 -1.25
N GLN A 92 10.19 -9.32 -2.35
CA GLN A 92 8.74 -9.42 -2.60
C GLN A 92 8.02 -10.11 -1.43
N PHE A 93 8.52 -11.26 -0.97
CA PHE A 93 7.92 -11.95 0.18
C PHE A 93 8.00 -11.12 1.46
N ALA A 94 9.13 -10.47 1.72
CA ALA A 94 9.28 -9.61 2.89
C ALA A 94 8.28 -8.43 2.87
N ALA A 95 8.09 -7.80 1.71
CA ALA A 95 7.13 -6.72 1.52
C ALA A 95 5.68 -7.19 1.65
N ILE A 96 5.33 -8.38 1.13
CA ILE A 96 4.00 -8.96 1.31
C ILE A 96 3.72 -9.20 2.80
N HIS A 97 4.64 -9.82 3.52
CA HIS A 97 4.47 -10.10 4.95
C HIS A 97 4.38 -8.79 5.76
N ASP A 98 5.28 -7.84 5.54
CA ASP A 98 5.26 -6.55 6.23
C ASP A 98 3.96 -5.78 5.93
N CYS A 99 3.52 -5.76 4.67
CA CYS A 99 2.30 -5.05 4.29
C CYS A 99 1.05 -5.71 4.86
N LEU A 100 1.00 -7.04 4.89
CA LEU A 100 -0.06 -7.78 5.57
C LEU A 100 -0.14 -7.35 7.04
N HIS A 101 1.00 -7.24 7.73
CA HIS A 101 1.01 -6.82 9.13
C HIS A 101 0.66 -5.35 9.34
N ARG A 102 1.15 -4.43 8.51
CA ARG A 102 0.86 -2.99 8.59
C ARG A 102 -0.60 -2.66 8.29
N SER A 103 -1.18 -3.33 7.30
CA SER A 103 -2.55 -3.09 6.88
C SER A 103 -3.58 -3.59 7.88
N ARG A 104 -3.21 -4.49 8.80
CA ARG A 104 -4.11 -4.98 9.86
C ARG A 104 -4.67 -3.83 10.67
N HIS A 105 -6.00 -3.78 10.76
CA HIS A 105 -6.75 -2.73 11.47
C HIS A 105 -6.59 -1.32 10.90
N HIS A 106 -5.77 -1.13 9.86
CA HIS A 106 -5.67 0.12 9.11
C HIS A 106 -6.56 0.09 7.86
N SER A 107 -6.57 -1.05 7.16
CA SER A 107 -7.35 -1.30 5.96
C SER A 107 -8.27 -2.52 6.19
N ARG A 108 -9.50 -2.49 5.67
CA ARG A 108 -10.41 -3.66 5.74
C ARG A 108 -9.99 -4.75 4.77
N TYR A 109 -9.62 -4.36 3.56
CA TYR A 109 -9.13 -5.22 2.49
C TYR A 109 -7.86 -4.65 1.88
N VAL A 110 -7.00 -5.53 1.37
CA VAL A 110 -5.75 -5.15 0.72
C VAL A 110 -5.52 -5.96 -0.55
N ILE A 111 -5.07 -5.29 -1.60
CA ILE A 111 -4.61 -5.91 -2.86
C ILE A 111 -3.09 -6.03 -2.77
N PHE A 112 -2.53 -7.15 -3.22
CA PHE A 112 -1.10 -7.30 -3.46
C PHE A 112 -0.89 -7.39 -4.97
N GLY A 113 0.04 -6.60 -5.51
CA GLY A 113 0.33 -6.60 -6.94
C GLY A 113 1.60 -5.83 -7.29
N ASP A 114 2.09 -6.11 -8.48
CA ASP A 114 3.30 -5.51 -9.02
C ASP A 114 3.00 -4.20 -9.78
N LEU A 115 4.05 -3.42 -10.08
CA LEU A 115 3.93 -2.09 -10.68
C LEU A 115 3.33 -2.12 -12.09
N ASP A 116 3.55 -3.20 -12.83
CA ASP A 116 3.12 -3.45 -14.20
C ASP A 116 1.80 -4.22 -14.30
N GLU A 117 1.19 -4.58 -13.18
CA GLU A 117 -0.09 -5.31 -13.15
C GLU A 117 -1.28 -4.36 -13.01
N ARG A 118 -2.38 -4.67 -13.71
CA ARG A 118 -3.62 -3.91 -13.67
C ARG A 118 -4.82 -4.84 -13.55
N ILE A 119 -5.66 -4.60 -12.55
CA ILE A 119 -6.99 -5.20 -12.49
C ILE A 119 -7.96 -4.25 -13.19
N VAL A 120 -8.66 -4.74 -14.22
CA VAL A 120 -9.63 -3.99 -15.00
C VAL A 120 -10.98 -4.68 -14.89
N LEU A 121 -12.02 -3.91 -14.64
CA LEU A 121 -13.40 -4.39 -14.62
C LEU A 121 -14.13 -3.92 -15.88
N SER A 122 -15.10 -4.71 -16.32
CA SER A 122 -16.02 -4.29 -17.38
C SER A 122 -17.20 -3.53 -16.77
N GLY A 123 -17.57 -2.40 -17.38
CA GLY A 123 -18.68 -1.57 -16.92
C GLY A 123 -18.23 -0.43 -15.99
N THR A 124 -19.12 -0.01 -15.10
CA THR A 124 -18.94 1.16 -14.22
C THR A 124 -18.62 0.79 -12.77
N ALA A 125 -18.45 -0.50 -12.47
CA ALA A 125 -18.14 -0.96 -11.12
C ALA A 125 -16.64 -0.79 -10.81
N THR A 126 -16.35 -0.58 -9.53
CA THR A 126 -15.00 -0.45 -8.97
C THR A 126 -14.65 -1.71 -8.16
N LEU A 127 -13.37 -1.88 -7.79
CA LEU A 127 -12.97 -3.02 -6.94
C LEU A 127 -13.61 -2.93 -5.55
N SER A 128 -13.82 -1.72 -5.06
CA SER A 128 -14.49 -1.46 -3.79
C SER A 128 -15.92 -2.02 -3.73
N ASP A 129 -16.61 -2.17 -4.87
CA ASP A 129 -17.97 -2.73 -4.93
C ASP A 129 -18.00 -4.25 -4.68
N TYR A 130 -16.87 -4.94 -4.88
CA TYR A 130 -16.77 -6.40 -4.73
C TYR A 130 -16.23 -6.84 -3.35
N VAL A 131 -15.79 -5.91 -2.52
CA VAL A 131 -15.26 -6.16 -1.18
C VAL A 131 -16.23 -5.64 -0.12
N THR A 132 -17.38 -6.30 0.00
CA THR A 132 -18.50 -5.91 0.90
C THR A 132 -18.22 -6.19 2.38
#